data_AF-A0A3C0B7I9-F1
#
_entry.id   AF-A0A3C0B7I9-F1
#
_cell.length_a   1.000
_cell.length_b   1.000
_cell.length_c   1.000
_cell.angle_alpha   90.00
_cell.angle_beta   90.00
_cell.angle_gamma   90.00
#
_symmetry.space_group_name_H-M   'P 1'
#
loop_
_entity.id
_entity.type
_entity.pdbx_description
1 polymer ?
#
loop_
_entity_poly.entity_id
_entity_poly.type
_entity_poly.pdbx_seq_one_letter_code
_entity_poly.pdbx_strand_id
1 'polypeptide(L)'
;SPADLGLYDEIQMEALKPVVEFIKLHGATPGIQLAHAGRKAGCAVSWKGGGKLPTEKGGWQTVAPSAISFKPDETSPRALDAAGIQKV
;
A
#
# COMPACT_ATOMS: atom_id res chain seq x y z
N SER A 1 3.71 3.08 0.28
CA SER A 1 4.49 3.87 1.25
C SER A 1 3.64 4.17 2.48
N PRO A 2 4.19 4.68 3.60
CA PRO A 2 3.38 5.19 4.71
C PRO A 2 2.43 6.34 4.34
N ALA A 3 2.63 6.96 3.17
CA ALA A 3 1.85 8.10 2.68
C ALA A 3 0.82 7.71 1.61
N ASP A 4 0.63 6.41 1.34
CA ASP A 4 -0.39 5.97 0.37
C ASP A 4 -1.80 6.18 0.95
N LEU A 5 -2.76 6.47 0.08
CA LEU A 5 -4.17 6.42 0.43
C LEU A 5 -4.55 5.00 0.84
N GLY A 6 -5.12 4.84 2.04
CA GLY A 6 -5.71 3.58 2.50
C GLY A 6 -7.23 3.55 2.32
N LEU A 7 -7.80 2.34 2.33
CA LEU A 7 -9.24 2.08 2.40
C LEU A 7 -9.51 0.75 3.12
N TYR A 8 -8.85 0.56 4.27
CA TYR A 8 -8.92 -0.69 5.04
C TYR A 8 -9.63 -0.53 6.40
N ASP A 9 -10.09 0.68 6.72
CA ASP A 9 -10.90 0.98 7.88
C ASP A 9 -11.97 2.04 7.58
N GLU A 10 -12.92 2.21 8.50
CA GLU A 10 -14.02 3.16 8.35
C GLU A 10 -13.54 4.61 8.34
N ILE A 11 -12.49 4.95 9.08
CA ILE A 11 -11.96 6.33 9.16
C ILE A 11 -11.49 6.77 7.77
N GLN A 12 -10.76 5.90 7.07
CA GLN A 12 -10.28 6.14 5.72
C GLN A 12 -11.42 6.20 4.69
N MET A 13 -12.43 5.33 4.85
CA MET A 13 -13.62 5.36 4.01
C MET A 13 -14.36 6.68 4.14
N GLU A 14 -14.64 7.14 5.37
CA GLU A 14 -15.31 8.42 5.62
C GLU A 14 -14.50 9.60 5.07
N ALA A 15 -13.18 9.59 5.26
CA ALA A 15 -12.31 10.65 4.75
C ALA A 15 -12.33 10.77 3.21
N LEU A 16 -12.61 9.68 2.49
CA LEU A 16 -12.64 9.68 1.02
C LEU A 16 -13.99 10.12 0.44
N LYS A 17 -15.09 10.06 1.21
CA LYS A 17 -16.45 10.38 0.72
C LYS A 17 -16.57 11.77 0.07
N PRO A 18 -16.02 12.87 0.64
CA PRO A 18 -16.16 14.19 0.02
C PRO A 18 -15.54 14.27 -1.38
N VAL A 19 -14.46 13.52 -1.65
CA VAL A 19 -13.82 13.47 -2.98
C VAL A 19 -14.74 12.77 -3.98
N VAL A 20 -15.35 11.65 -3.58
CA VAL A 20 -16.30 10.89 -4.40
C VAL A 20 -17.53 11.75 -4.73
N GLU A 21 -18.08 12.45 -3.74
CA GLU A 21 -19.21 13.36 -3.90
C GLU A 21 -18.88 14.52 -4.85
N PHE A 22 -17.70 15.12 -4.70
CA PHE A 22 -17.23 16.19 -5.57
C PHE A 22 -17.11 15.75 -7.04
N ILE A 23 -16.59 14.55 -7.30
CA ILE A 23 -16.50 13.99 -8.66
C ILE A 23 -17.90 13.83 -9.26
N LYS A 24 -18.84 13.24 -8.50
CA LYS A 24 -20.24 13.06 -8.94
C LYS A 24 -20.95 14.39 -9.20
N LEU A 25 -20.73 15.38 -8.34
CA LEU A 25 -21.31 16.73 -8.47
C LEU A 25 -20.96 17.37 -9.83
N HIS A 26 -19.81 17.04 -10.40
CA HIS A 26 -19.36 17.55 -11.70
C HIS A 26 -19.68 16.62 -12.88
N GLY A 27 -20.58 15.64 -12.69
CA GLY A 27 -21.06 14.76 -13.75
C GLY A 27 -20.08 13.66 -14.18
N ALA A 28 -18.99 13.45 -13.44
CA ALA A 28 -18.04 12.37 -13.70
C ALA A 28 -18.35 11.13 -12.86
N THR A 29 -17.91 9.95 -13.34
CA THR A 29 -18.03 8.68 -12.60
C THR A 29 -16.77 8.47 -11.75
N PRO A 30 -16.87 8.41 -10.41
CA PRO A 30 -15.71 8.12 -9.57
C PRO A 30 -15.29 6.66 -9.71
N GLY A 31 -14.00 6.44 -9.99
CA GLY A 31 -13.37 5.13 -10.01
C GLY A 31 -12.24 5.07 -8.97
N ILE A 32 -11.94 3.86 -8.48
CA ILE A 32 -10.84 3.61 -7.55
C ILE A 32 -10.05 2.38 -7.98
N GLN A 33 -8.71 2.46 -7.87
CA GLN A 33 -7.84 1.31 -8.03
C GLN A 33 -7.55 0.72 -6.65
N LEU A 34 -7.98 -0.52 -6.42
CA LEU A 34 -7.60 -1.28 -5.23
C LEU A 34 -6.22 -1.91 -5.46
N ALA A 35 -5.36 -1.85 -4.46
CA ALA A 35 -3.98 -2.30 -4.59
C ALA A 35 -3.43 -2.86 -3.28
N HIS A 36 -2.49 -3.81 -3.43
CA HIS A 36 -1.61 -4.27 -2.37
C HIS A 36 -0.17 -4.32 -2.92
N ALA A 37 0.73 -3.49 -2.39
CA ALA A 37 2.07 -3.30 -2.99
C ALA A 37 3.05 -4.48 -2.78
N GLY A 38 2.70 -5.45 -1.92
CA GLY A 38 3.48 -6.68 -1.71
C GLY A 38 4.93 -6.40 -1.33
N ARG A 39 5.89 -7.09 -2.00
CA ARG A 39 7.33 -6.88 -1.74
C ARG A 39 7.84 -5.47 -2.01
N LYS A 40 7.10 -4.65 -2.78
CA LYS A 40 7.45 -3.25 -3.07
C LYS A 40 6.91 -2.25 -2.03
N ALA A 41 6.13 -2.72 -1.06
CA ALA A 41 5.58 -1.87 0.01
C ALA A 41 6.67 -1.39 0.98
N GLY A 42 6.31 -0.51 1.93
CA GLY A 42 7.25 -0.04 2.96
C GLY A 42 8.41 0.80 2.41
N CYS A 43 8.21 1.52 1.30
CA CYS A 43 9.19 2.42 0.72
C CYS A 43 8.87 3.89 1.02
N ALA A 44 9.88 4.74 0.89
CA ALA A 44 9.74 6.19 0.91
C ALA A 44 8.94 6.67 -0.31
N VAL A 45 8.31 7.84 -0.19
CA VAL A 45 7.75 8.56 -1.35
C VAL A 45 8.84 8.90 -2.37
N SER A 46 8.48 8.99 -3.65
CA SER A 46 9.46 9.09 -4.74
C SER A 46 10.39 10.30 -4.63
N TRP A 47 9.90 11.46 -4.19
CA TRP A 47 10.72 12.67 -3.98
C TRP A 47 11.67 12.58 -2.77
N LYS A 48 11.56 11.52 -1.96
CA LYS A 48 12.52 11.16 -0.89
C LYS A 48 13.40 9.96 -1.27
N GLY A 49 13.46 9.61 -2.56
CA GLY A 49 14.33 8.58 -3.13
C GLY A 49 13.68 7.21 -3.37
N GLY A 50 12.46 6.96 -2.90
CA GLY A 50 11.69 5.75 -3.25
C GLY A 50 12.22 4.42 -2.72
N GLY A 51 13.32 4.42 -1.93
CA GLY A 51 13.92 3.21 -1.36
C GLY A 51 13.10 2.63 -0.20
N LYS A 52 13.36 1.37 0.16
CA LYS A 52 12.81 0.75 1.37
C LYS A 52 13.12 1.57 2.61
N LEU A 53 12.12 1.70 3.47
CA LEU A 53 12.27 2.32 4.78
C LEU A 53 12.60 1.23 5.81
N PRO A 54 13.52 1.50 6.73
CA PRO A 54 13.66 0.67 7.92
C PRO A 54 12.49 0.92 8.89
N THR A 55 12.25 -0.02 9.81
CA THR A 55 11.08 0.00 10.70
C THR A 55 10.98 1.28 11.52
N GLU A 56 12.11 1.78 12.03
CA GLU A 56 12.20 3.02 12.81
C GLU A 56 11.84 4.29 12.03
N LYS A 57 11.79 4.21 10.69
CA LYS A 57 11.36 5.29 9.80
C LYS A 57 10.00 5.01 9.16
N GLY A 58 9.21 4.13 9.75
CA GLY A 58 7.86 3.76 9.28
C GLY A 58 7.86 2.67 8.21
N GLY A 59 8.96 1.95 8.02
CA GLY A 59 8.98 0.69 7.27
C GLY A 59 8.23 -0.43 7.99
N TRP A 60 7.92 -1.51 7.27
CA TRP A 60 7.30 -2.71 7.84
C TRP A 60 7.71 -3.97 7.08
N GLN A 61 7.51 -5.13 7.71
CA GLN A 61 7.76 -6.42 7.08
C GLN A 61 6.77 -6.63 5.92
N THR A 62 7.30 -6.62 4.69
CA THR A 62 6.47 -6.86 3.50
C THR A 62 6.17 -8.33 3.30
N VAL A 63 5.10 -8.62 2.56
CA VAL A 63 4.68 -9.97 2.18
C VAL A 63 4.71 -10.16 0.67
N ALA A 64 4.91 -11.39 0.21
CA ALA A 64 4.97 -11.74 -1.20
C ALA A 64 4.71 -13.24 -1.43
N PRO A 65 4.56 -13.71 -2.69
CA PRO A 65 4.47 -15.14 -2.99
C PRO A 65 5.73 -15.94 -2.62
N SER A 66 6.90 -15.30 -2.56
CA SER A 66 8.17 -15.94 -2.22
C SER A 66 9.08 -14.97 -1.46
N ALA A 67 10.02 -15.51 -0.68
CA ALA A 67 10.99 -14.75 0.10
C ALA A 67 12.13 -14.17 -0.76
N ILE A 68 11.77 -13.49 -1.86
CA ILE A 68 12.70 -12.90 -2.83
C ILE A 68 12.53 -11.38 -2.80
N SER A 69 13.59 -10.68 -2.39
CA SER A 69 13.64 -9.22 -2.34
C SER A 69 13.36 -8.57 -3.70
N PHE A 70 12.93 -7.31 -3.70
CA PHE A 70 12.73 -6.57 -4.94
C PHE A 70 14.06 -6.06 -5.52
N LYS A 71 14.98 -5.64 -4.65
CA LYS A 71 16.39 -5.36 -4.98
C LYS A 71 17.34 -6.21 -4.12
N PRO A 72 18.56 -6.51 -4.59
CA PRO A 72 19.49 -7.38 -3.87
C PRO A 72 19.85 -6.92 -2.46
N ASP A 73 19.83 -5.61 -2.20
CA ASP A 73 20.21 -4.96 -0.94
C ASP A 73 19.04 -4.70 0.02
N GLU A 74 17.83 -5.14 -0.34
CA GLU A 74 16.62 -4.94 0.47
C GLU A 74 16.26 -6.19 1.29
N THR A 75 15.68 -5.97 2.47
CA THR A 75 15.11 -7.05 3.30
C THR A 75 14.08 -7.86 2.51
N SER A 76 14.26 -9.17 2.48
CA SER A 76 13.33 -10.09 1.83
C SER A 76 11.92 -10.02 2.46
N PRO A 77 10.86 -10.10 1.63
CA PRO A 77 9.49 -10.21 2.14
C PRO A 77 9.28 -11.57 2.82
N ARG A 78 8.23 -11.66 3.65
CA ARG A 78 7.73 -12.94 4.15
C ARG A 78 6.90 -13.61 3.05
N ALA A 79 7.22 -14.86 2.74
CA ALA A 79 6.37 -15.66 1.85
C ALA A 79 5.00 -15.89 2.50
N LEU A 80 3.92 -15.66 1.75
CA LEU A 80 2.57 -15.94 2.22
C LEU A 80 2.28 -17.43 2.18
N ASP A 81 1.65 -17.92 3.24
CA ASP A 81 0.98 -19.21 3.29
C ASP A 81 -0.49 -19.07 2.85
N ALA A 82 -1.25 -20.16 2.88
CA ALA A 82 -2.66 -20.16 2.47
C ALA A 82 -3.52 -19.18 3.29
N ALA A 83 -3.30 -19.12 4.61
CA ALA A 83 -4.00 -18.19 5.49
C ALA A 83 -3.66 -16.72 5.17
N GLY A 84 -2.38 -16.45 4.89
CA GLY A 84 -1.91 -15.14 4.47
C GLY A 84 -2.48 -14.69 3.12
N ILE A 85 -2.65 -15.62 2.17
CA ILE A 85 -3.33 -15.35 0.90
C ILE A 85 -4.81 -15.04 1.14
N GLN A 86 -5.51 -15.85 1.94
CA GLN A 86 -6.93 -15.62 2.24
C GLN A 86 -7.19 -14.28 2.93
N LYS A 87 -6.24 -13.80 3.74
CA LYS A 87 -6.35 -12.52 4.43
C LYS A 87 -6.27 -11.32 3.48
N VAL A 88 -5.50 -11.43 2.40
CA VAL A 88 -5.26 -10.34 1.44
C VAL A 88 -6.38 -10.29 0.42
#